data_AF-A0A4Y2GH68-F1
#
_entry.id   AF-A0A4Y2GH68-F1
#
_cell.length_a   1.000
_cell.length_b   1.000
_cell.length_c   1.000
_cell.angle_alpha   90.00
_cell.angle_beta   90.00
_cell.angle_gamma   90.00
#
_symmetry.space_group_name_H-M   'P 1'
#
loop_
_entity.id
_entity.type
_entity.pdbx_description
1 polymer ?
#
loop_
_entity_poly.entity_id
_entity_poly.type
_entity_poly.pdbx_seq_one_letter_code
_entity_poly.pdbx_strand_id
1 'polypeptide(L)'
;MDRHYWVKAHIGIVGNEKADGLSKAGTEKNELDFNVGIPKSWIKSRLIEMAHQNRQERWENSLEARYTFELIPKIDFKRCMDTFLPKPTI
;
A
#
# COMPACT_ATOMS: atom_id res chain seq x y z
N MET A 1 -39.62 5.30 20.95
CA MET A 1 -38.44 4.50 21.32
C MET A 1 -38.51 3.23 20.49
N ASP A 2 -37.71 3.16 19.42
CA ASP A 2 -37.75 2.04 18.50
C ASP A 2 -36.95 0.85 19.04
N ARG A 3 -37.65 -0.26 19.27
CA ARG A 3 -37.05 -1.52 19.68
C ARG A 3 -36.37 -2.16 18.48
N HIS A 4 -35.06 -2.33 18.59
CA HIS A 4 -34.27 -3.10 17.64
C HIS A 4 -34.23 -4.56 18.13
N TYR A 5 -34.74 -5.47 17.31
CA TYR A 5 -34.70 -6.90 17.58
C TYR A 5 -33.57 -7.53 16.77
N TRP A 6 -32.71 -8.29 17.45
CA TRP A 6 -31.70 -9.10 16.79
C TRP A 6 -32.36 -10.30 16.14
N VAL A 7 -32.27 -10.35 14.82
CA VAL A 7 -32.79 -11.45 14.02
C VAL A 7 -31.65 -12.44 13.80
N LYS A 8 -31.89 -13.73 14.08
CA LYS A 8 -30.88 -14.79 13.86
C LYS A 8 -30.47 -14.81 12.39
N ALA A 9 -29.16 -14.75 12.15
CA ALA A 9 -28.64 -14.43 10.83
C ALA A 9 -28.78 -15.57 9.79
N HIS A 10 -29.06 -16.82 10.17
CA HIS A 10 -28.72 -17.96 9.30
C HIS A 10 -29.83 -18.97 8.98
N ILE A 11 -30.95 -19.02 9.71
CA ILE A 11 -31.92 -20.13 9.55
C ILE A 11 -33.35 -19.58 9.51
N GLY A 12 -34.05 -19.88 8.41
CA GLY A 12 -35.48 -19.65 8.25
C GLY A 12 -35.86 -18.28 7.70
N ILE A 13 -34.89 -17.48 7.25
CA ILE A 13 -35.13 -16.18 6.61
C ILE A 13 -34.68 -16.26 5.17
N VAL A 14 -35.68 -16.32 4.29
CA VAL A 14 -35.50 -16.47 2.83
C VAL A 14 -34.52 -15.43 2.26
N GLY A 15 -34.56 -14.20 2.75
CA GLY A 15 -33.62 -13.14 2.32
C GLY A 15 -32.16 -13.43 2.70
N ASN A 16 -31.91 -13.96 3.89
CA ASN A 16 -30.57 -14.28 4.36
C ASN A 16 -30.02 -15.54 3.70
N GLU A 17 -30.87 -16.56 3.53
CA GLU A 17 -30.51 -17.80 2.82
C GLU A 17 -30.18 -17.53 1.36
N LYS A 18 -30.93 -16.63 0.70
CA LYS A 18 -30.63 -16.20 -0.67
C LYS A 18 -29.34 -15.39 -0.74
N ALA A 19 -29.08 -14.51 0.22
CA ALA A 19 -27.82 -13.76 0.29
C ALA A 19 -26.61 -14.68 0.54
N ASP A 20 -26.72 -15.64 1.45
CA ASP A 20 -25.68 -16.64 1.73
C ASP A 20 -25.41 -17.53 0.51
N GLY A 21 -26.47 -17.97 -0.19
CA GLY A 21 -26.35 -18.72 -1.43
C GLY A 21 -25.61 -17.94 -2.53
N LEU A 22 -25.90 -16.65 -2.68
CA LEU A 22 -25.19 -15.77 -3.61
C LEU A 22 -23.74 -15.54 -3.19
N SER A 23 -23.47 -15.40 -1.89
CA SER A 23 -22.10 -15.26 -1.37
C SER A 23 -21.26 -16.52 -1.62
N LYS A 24 -21.84 -17.71 -1.43
CA LYS A 24 -21.18 -18.99 -1.73
C LYS A 24 -20.92 -19.14 -3.22
N ALA A 25 -21.92 -18.88 -4.06
CA ALA A 25 -21.76 -18.90 -5.51
C ALA A 25 -20.69 -17.91 -6.01
N GLY A 26 -20.61 -16.72 -5.41
CA GLY A 26 -19.57 -15.73 -5.72
C GLY A 26 -18.16 -16.17 -5.28
N THR A 27 -18.06 -16.98 -4.21
CA THR A 27 -16.77 -17.50 -3.73
C THR A 27 -16.29 -18.72 -4.54
N GLU A 28 -17.23 -19.55 -5.03
CA GLU A 28 -16.96 -20.72 -5.86
C GLU A 28 -16.69 -20.37 -7.33
N LYS A 29 -16.99 -19.13 -7.74
CA LYS A 29 -16.70 -18.64 -9.08
C LYS A 29 -15.19 -18.47 -9.26
N ASN A 30 -14.57 -19.36 -10.02
CA ASN A 30 -13.14 -19.31 -10.38
C ASN A 30 -12.79 -18.18 -11.37
N GLU A 31 -13.79 -17.45 -11.87
CA GLU A 31 -13.64 -16.42 -12.88
C GLU A 31 -13.66 -15.04 -12.24
N LEU A 32 -12.56 -14.28 -12.43
CA LEU A 32 -12.47 -12.91 -11.95
C LEU A 32 -13.45 -12.02 -12.71
N ASP A 33 -14.49 -11.53 -12.03
CA ASP A 33 -15.52 -10.67 -12.65
C ASP A 33 -14.98 -9.35 -13.21
N PHE A 34 -13.83 -8.89 -12.72
CA PHE A 34 -13.20 -7.67 -13.21
C PHE A 34 -11.69 -7.78 -13.17
N ASN A 35 -11.05 -7.62 -14.33
CA ASN A 35 -9.61 -7.40 -14.39
C ASN A 35 -9.33 -5.95 -13.97
N VAL A 36 -9.01 -5.75 -12.69
CA VAL A 36 -8.45 -4.46 -12.24
C VAL A 36 -7.09 -4.33 -12.92
N GLY A 37 -7.05 -3.58 -14.03
CA GLY A 37 -5.80 -3.30 -14.73
C GLY A 37 -4.75 -2.66 -13.81
N ILE A 38 -3.55 -2.40 -14.34
CA ILE A 38 -2.42 -1.92 -13.52
C ILE A 38 -2.84 -0.67 -12.72
N PRO A 39 -2.81 -0.71 -11.38
CA PRO A 39 -3.26 0.41 -10.59
C PRO A 39 -2.29 1.57 -10.71
N LYS A 40 -2.82 2.79 -10.69
CA LYS A 40 -2.01 4.03 -10.78
C LYS A 40 -0.95 4.10 -9.67
N SER A 41 -1.26 3.58 -8.49
CA SER A 41 -0.32 3.48 -7.37
C SER A 41 0.90 2.65 -7.72
N TRP A 42 0.73 1.52 -8.41
CA TRP A 42 1.83 0.65 -8.83
C TRP A 42 2.73 1.35 -9.85
N ILE A 43 2.15 2.02 -10.84
CA ILE A 43 2.92 2.81 -11.83
C ILE A 43 3.73 3.89 -11.11
N LYS A 44 3.09 4.63 -10.20
CA LYS A 44 3.75 5.68 -9.41
C LYS A 44 4.90 5.13 -8.57
N SER A 45 4.68 4.03 -7.85
CA SER A 45 5.74 3.38 -7.06
C SER A 45 6.90 2.96 -7.94
N ARG A 46 6.62 2.37 -9.11
CA ARG A 46 7.66 1.94 -10.04
C ARG A 46 8.51 3.09 -10.57
N LEU A 47 7.88 4.23 -10.91
CA LEU A 47 8.59 5.44 -11.34
C LEU A 47 9.48 6.01 -10.24
N ILE A 48 9.00 6.01 -8.99
CA ILE A 48 9.79 6.47 -7.83
C ILE A 48 10.99 5.56 -7.59
N GLU A 49 10.80 4.23 -7.64
CA GLU A 49 11.89 3.25 -7.52
C GLU A 49 12.96 3.47 -8.59
N MET A 50 12.56 3.60 -9.85
CA MET A 50 13.50 3.86 -10.96
C MET A 50 14.27 5.16 -10.75
N ALA A 51 13.59 6.24 -10.36
CA ALA A 51 14.23 7.51 -10.09
C ALA A 51 15.21 7.43 -8.89
N HIS A 52 14.87 6.66 -7.86
CA HIS A 52 15.74 6.42 -6.71
C HIS A 52 16.99 5.63 -7.10
N GLN A 53 16.84 4.55 -7.87
CA GLN A 53 17.94 3.75 -8.39
C GLN A 53 18.90 4.58 -9.24
N ASN A 54 18.38 5.35 -10.21
CA ASN A 54 19.20 6.20 -11.06
C ASN A 54 20.00 7.25 -10.26
N ARG A 55 19.41 7.79 -9.18
CA ARG A 55 20.10 8.74 -8.30
C ARG A 55 21.19 8.04 -7.49
N GLN A 56 20.89 6.87 -6.96
CA GLN A 56 21.84 6.06 -6.19
C GLN A 56 23.04 5.65 -7.05
N GLU A 57 22.80 5.21 -8.28
CA GLU A 57 23.86 4.87 -9.24
C GLU A 57 24.76 6.07 -9.55
N ARG A 58 24.17 7.25 -9.80
CA ARG A 58 24.95 8.48 -10.01
C ARG A 58 25.77 8.85 -8.78
N TRP A 59 25.24 8.60 -7.59
CA TRP A 59 25.92 8.88 -6.34
C TRP A 59 27.12 7.96 -6.12
N GLU A 60 26.93 6.67 -6.34
CA GLU A 60 28.00 5.65 -6.26
C GLU A 60 29.11 5.92 -7.28
N ASN A 61 28.78 6.44 -8.46
CA ASN A 61 29.75 6.71 -9.52
C ASN A 61 30.37 8.12 -9.47
N SER A 62 29.94 9.00 -8.55
CA SER A 62 30.45 10.38 -8.47
C SER A 62 31.87 10.46 -7.90
N LEU A 63 32.85 10.89 -8.70
CA LEU A 63 34.26 11.02 -8.25
C LEU A 63 34.51 12.23 -7.33
N GLU A 64 33.72 13.28 -7.45
CA GLU A 64 33.95 14.58 -6.76
C GLU A 64 33.46 14.60 -5.31
N ALA A 65 32.54 13.71 -4.95
CA ALA A 65 31.81 13.74 -3.69
C ALA A 65 32.16 12.54 -2.79
N ARG A 66 33.39 12.03 -2.85
CA ARG A 66 33.77 10.79 -2.15
C ARG A 66 33.74 10.90 -0.64
N TYR A 67 34.20 12.03 -0.09
CA TYR A 67 34.12 12.28 1.35
C TYR A 67 32.66 12.28 1.85
N THR A 68 31.75 12.93 1.12
CA THR A 68 30.32 12.95 1.48
C THR A 68 29.65 11.59 1.22
N PHE A 69 30.08 10.84 0.21
CA PHE A 69 29.66 9.47 -0.04
C PHE A 69 30.04 8.53 1.11
N GLU A 70 31.24 8.65 1.68
CA GLU A 70 31.65 7.85 2.84
C GLU A 70 30.73 8.07 4.05
N LEU A 71 30.26 9.31 4.26
CA LEU A 71 29.33 9.65 5.34
C LEU A 71 27.88 9.21 5.06
N ILE A 72 27.46 9.30 3.80
CA ILE A 72 26.09 9.01 3.35
C ILE A 72 26.16 8.19 2.06
N PRO A 73 26.44 6.88 2.13
CA PRO A 73 26.61 6.07 0.93
C PRO A 73 25.29 5.77 0.23
N LYS A 74 24.17 5.81 0.97
CA LYS A 74 22.83 5.58 0.43
C LYS A 74 22.00 6.85 0.50
N ILE A 75 21.43 7.23 -0.63
CA ILE A 75 20.42 8.27 -0.72
C ILE A 75 19.14 7.73 -0.11
N ASP A 76 18.67 8.34 0.97
CA ASP A 76 17.36 8.05 1.56
C ASP A 76 16.59 9.36 1.74
N PHE A 77 15.41 9.44 1.14
CA PHE A 77 14.53 10.60 1.25
C PHE A 77 13.96 10.78 2.66
N LYS A 78 13.90 9.70 3.46
CA LYS A 78 13.39 9.73 4.83
C LYS A 78 14.43 10.33 5.80
N ARG A 79 15.71 10.07 5.55
CA ARG A 79 16.83 10.56 6.37
C ARG A 79 16.93 12.09 6.40
N CYS A 80 16.49 12.77 5.34
CA CYS A 80 16.51 14.24 5.29
C CYS A 80 15.55 14.89 6.29
N MET A 81 14.48 14.20 6.70
CA MET A 81 13.46 14.76 7.61
C MET A 81 13.85 14.62 9.08
N ASP A 82 14.52 13.53 9.47
CA ASP A 82 14.78 13.22 10.89
C ASP A 82 16.08 13.83 11.42
N THR A 83 17.03 14.21 10.54
CA THR A 83 18.39 14.61 10.96
C THR A 83 18.55 16.12 11.15
N PHE A 84 17.64 16.93 10.59
CA PHE A 84 17.77 18.41 10.59
C PHE A 84 16.70 19.15 11.40
N LEU A 85 15.70 18.44 11.93
CA LEU A 85 14.68 19.04 12.78
C LEU A 85 15.01 18.71 14.24
N PRO A 86 15.20 19.71 15.13
CA PRO A 86 15.29 19.44 16.55
C PRO A 86 13.99 18.74 16.97
N LYS A 87 14.12 17.58 17.62
CA LYS A 87 12.97 16.88 18.19
C LYS A 87 12.30 17.84 19.17
N PRO A 88 10.97 18.02 19.10
CA PRO A 88 10.28 18.86 20.08
C PRO A 88 10.50 18.23 21.45
N THR A 89 11.24 18.94 22.30
CA THR A 89 11.36 18.64 23.73
C THR A 89 9.98 18.88 24.33
N ILE A 90 9.37 17.81 24.84
CA ILE A 90 8.20 17.89 25.72
C ILE A 90 8.67 18.38 27.10
#